data_AF-A0A3S1HT21-F1
#
_entry.id   AF-A0A3S1HT21-F1
#
_cell.length_a   1.000
_cell.length_b   1.000
_cell.length_c   1.000
_cell.angle_alpha   90.00
_cell.angle_beta   90.00
_cell.angle_gamma   90.00
#
_symmetry.space_group_name_H-M   'P 1'
#
loop_
_entity.id
_entity.type
_entity.pdbx_description
1 polymer ?
#
loop_
_entity_poly.entity_id
_entity_poly.type
_entity_poly.pdbx_seq_one_letter_code
_entity_poly.pdbx_strand_id
1 'polypeptide(L)'
;MTLVVLYGTEERLICGADTRLTSDSQTISERGGKLAVVPVRWGITGPGLEESSVSFFSLGFAFAGSTLLANSTHAIATTCSQILHTGRPNAAPSSDLIAQIYARAGEDVTKDVNSRLHPESSLSFEGFLFGYCPVKQTFRNHTISPVIRDGVFSMAVESFDVKDGDLFAIGSGVGEFVRLSERRDAAGNRPPPLNILQEIMRSGSVSSVGGYPQIAFADKMGVQLQPVLQQNPDDPDQAILAINGFDVSKISSDEGFSFGLTAVGMGTEAIHARKALRAKGIDPDAGPVHQFTQNLASFEAWVEMVHFKKAPARLDGSFTLAPQLPKGGAWYFVAPCKCGRRVPYVLDPSKGKMGNPFIGDGRINTICMSCGEKARAGAAELFSFQWTY
;
A
#
# COMPACT_ATOMS: atom_id res chain seq x y z
N MET A 1 9.75 6.34 -16.48
CA MET A 1 8.39 6.68 -15.99
C MET A 1 7.99 5.72 -14.87
N THR A 2 6.87 5.91 -14.18
CA THR A 2 6.60 5.33 -12.84
C THR A 2 5.17 4.80 -12.75
N LEU A 3 4.74 4.34 -11.58
CA LEU A 3 3.35 4.14 -11.21
C LEU A 3 3.06 4.88 -9.91
N VAL A 4 2.09 5.80 -9.95
CA VAL A 4 1.48 6.41 -8.76
C VAL A 4 0.01 6.04 -8.77
N VAL A 5 -0.50 5.64 -7.61
CA VAL A 5 -1.90 5.25 -7.41
C VAL A 5 -2.47 6.06 -6.25
N LEU A 6 -3.74 6.46 -6.36
CA LEU A 6 -4.48 7.16 -5.32
C LEU A 6 -5.86 6.55 -5.23
N TYR A 7 -6.33 6.23 -4.03
CA TYR A 7 -7.68 5.73 -3.83
C TYR A 7 -8.30 6.24 -2.54
N GLY A 8 -9.63 6.34 -2.55
CA GLY A 8 -10.42 6.74 -1.40
C GLY A 8 -10.88 5.55 -0.57
N THR A 9 -10.87 5.74 0.76
CA THR A 9 -11.65 4.94 1.70
C THR A 9 -12.67 5.85 2.40
N GLU A 10 -13.58 5.29 3.19
CA GLU A 10 -14.55 6.09 3.97
C GLU A 10 -13.90 7.19 4.84
N GLU A 11 -12.70 6.93 5.36
CA GLU A 11 -12.05 7.79 6.35
C GLU A 11 -10.87 8.62 5.82
N ARG A 12 -10.26 8.24 4.70
CA ARG A 12 -8.99 8.82 4.23
C ARG A 12 -8.71 8.56 2.75
N LEU A 13 -7.74 9.29 2.20
CA LEU A 13 -7.08 8.93 0.95
C LEU A 13 -5.80 8.17 1.22
N ILE A 14 -5.48 7.24 0.33
CA ILE A 14 -4.23 6.49 0.34
C ILE A 14 -3.56 6.66 -1.01
N CYS A 15 -2.34 7.18 -1.00
CA CYS A 15 -1.51 7.30 -2.18
C CYS A 15 -0.31 6.36 -2.07
N GLY A 16 -0.03 5.62 -3.14
CA GLY A 16 1.12 4.73 -3.26
C GLY A 16 1.95 5.06 -4.50
N ALA A 17 3.27 4.92 -4.41
CA ALA A 17 4.16 5.08 -5.55
C ALA A 17 5.34 4.10 -5.46
N ASP A 18 5.95 3.78 -6.61
CA ASP A 18 7.23 3.08 -6.66
C ASP A 18 8.41 4.08 -6.55
N THR A 19 9.60 3.66 -6.12
CA THR A 19 10.77 4.56 -6.01
C THR A 19 11.79 4.47 -7.14
N ARG A 20 11.58 3.63 -8.17
CA ARG A 20 12.58 3.47 -9.23
C ARG A 20 12.69 4.72 -10.11
N LEU A 21 13.92 5.16 -10.35
CA LEU A 21 14.28 6.19 -11.32
C LEU A 21 14.99 5.53 -12.50
N THR A 22 14.58 5.90 -13.71
CA THR A 22 15.13 5.38 -14.96
C THR A 22 15.52 6.51 -15.91
N SER A 23 16.57 6.30 -16.69
CA SER A 23 16.94 7.10 -17.88
C SER A 23 17.29 6.15 -19.01
N ASP A 24 16.73 6.38 -20.20
CA ASP A 24 17.00 5.56 -21.40
C ASP A 24 16.92 4.05 -21.15
N SER A 25 15.91 3.63 -20.37
CA SER A 25 15.68 2.23 -19.94
C SER A 25 16.69 1.67 -18.92
N GLN A 26 17.68 2.43 -18.47
CA GLN A 26 18.58 2.05 -17.39
C GLN A 26 18.07 2.55 -16.04
N THR A 27 18.15 1.70 -15.02
CA THR A 27 17.87 2.10 -13.64
C THR A 27 19.00 3.00 -13.13
N ILE A 28 18.68 4.25 -12.80
CA ILE A 28 19.61 5.18 -12.15
C ILE A 28 19.62 4.95 -10.63
N SER A 29 18.44 4.75 -10.04
CA SER A 29 18.27 4.60 -8.60
C SER A 29 17.00 3.82 -8.28
N GLU A 30 17.05 3.01 -7.22
CA GLU A 30 15.87 2.34 -6.68
C GLU A 30 15.25 3.12 -5.50
N ARG A 31 15.74 4.32 -5.18
CA ARG A 31 15.35 5.09 -3.97
C ARG A 31 14.92 6.54 -4.28
N GLY A 32 14.38 6.79 -5.47
CA GLY A 32 13.87 8.11 -5.85
C GLY A 32 12.50 8.38 -5.24
N GLY A 33 12.41 9.36 -4.35
CA GLY A 33 11.14 9.76 -3.78
C GLY A 33 10.22 10.45 -4.80
N LYS A 34 8.95 10.03 -4.83
CA LYS A 34 7.88 10.53 -5.72
C LYS A 34 6.65 10.98 -4.95
N LEU A 35 6.58 10.73 -3.65
CA LEU A 35 5.59 11.26 -2.72
C LEU A 35 6.23 12.29 -1.79
N ALA A 36 5.54 13.41 -1.58
CA ALA A 36 5.95 14.46 -0.67
C ALA A 36 4.75 15.05 0.09
N VAL A 37 5.03 15.62 1.27
CA VAL A 37 4.04 16.39 2.03
C VAL A 37 4.15 17.86 1.64
N VAL A 38 3.01 18.50 1.40
CA VAL A 38 2.88 19.91 1.08
C VAL A 38 2.33 20.63 2.31
N PRO A 39 3.19 21.24 3.15
CA PRO A 39 2.71 22.09 4.23
C PRO A 39 2.06 23.35 3.65
N VAL A 40 0.85 23.64 4.10
CA VAL A 40 0.11 24.86 3.76
C VAL A 40 -0.02 25.68 5.03
N ARG A 41 0.67 26.83 5.08
CA ARG A 41 0.64 27.77 6.19
C ARG A 41 0.09 29.09 5.70
N TRP A 42 -0.79 29.69 6.49
CA TRP A 42 -1.26 31.04 6.21
C TRP A 42 -1.46 31.87 7.48
N GLY A 43 -1.31 33.19 7.32
CA GLY A 43 -1.58 34.17 8.37
C GLY A 43 -2.62 35.21 7.96
N ILE A 44 -3.26 35.83 8.95
CA ILE A 44 -4.17 36.98 8.73
C ILE A 44 -3.38 38.27 8.91
N THR A 45 -3.46 39.18 7.94
CA THR A 45 -2.81 40.51 8.00
C THR A 45 -3.85 41.62 7.91
N GLY A 46 -3.62 42.72 8.63
CA GLY A 46 -4.51 43.89 8.59
C GLY A 46 -3.85 45.13 9.20
N PRO A 47 -4.37 46.34 8.94
CA PRO A 47 -3.81 47.58 9.48
C PRO A 47 -3.74 47.52 11.01
N GLY A 48 -2.52 47.59 11.56
CA GLY A 48 -2.29 47.56 13.01
C GLY A 48 -2.33 46.17 13.66
N LEU A 49 -2.45 45.09 12.89
CA LEU A 49 -2.31 43.73 13.42
C LEU A 49 -0.86 43.25 13.27
N GLU A 50 -0.18 43.02 14.39
CA GLU A 50 0.91 42.01 14.42
C GLU A 50 0.33 40.66 13.96
N GLU A 51 1.15 39.78 13.36
CA GLU A 51 0.74 38.49 12.81
C GLU A 51 -0.01 37.67 13.88
N SER A 52 -1.33 37.77 13.90
CA SER A 52 -2.13 37.49 15.11
C SER A 52 -2.67 36.06 15.17
N SER A 53 -2.63 35.34 14.06
CA SER A 53 -2.89 33.89 14.05
C SER A 53 -2.25 33.24 12.81
N VAL A 54 -1.51 32.17 13.04
CA VAL A 54 -0.97 31.29 12.01
C VAL A 54 -1.77 30.00 12.04
N SER A 55 -2.31 29.60 10.90
CA SER A 55 -3.00 28.33 10.72
C SER A 55 -2.25 27.46 9.72
N PHE A 56 -2.43 26.15 9.83
CA PHE A 56 -1.79 25.19 8.93
C PHE A 56 -2.69 23.99 8.62
N PHE A 57 -2.51 23.42 7.45
CA PHE A 57 -2.91 22.05 7.11
C PHE A 57 -1.85 21.47 6.15
N SER A 58 -1.99 20.21 5.75
CA SER A 58 -1.10 19.63 4.74
C SER A 58 -1.87 18.89 3.65
N LEU A 59 -1.30 18.91 2.45
CA LEU A 59 -1.69 18.10 1.30
C LEU A 59 -0.56 17.14 0.96
N GLY A 60 -0.83 16.18 0.09
CA GLY A 60 0.16 15.29 -0.49
C GLY A 60 0.40 15.67 -1.94
N PHE A 61 1.66 15.60 -2.37
CA PHE A 61 2.05 15.70 -3.77
C PHE A 61 2.65 14.38 -4.21
N ALA A 62 2.15 13.86 -5.32
CA ALA A 62 2.68 12.67 -5.97
C ALA A 62 2.91 12.95 -7.44
N PHE A 63 3.94 12.36 -8.06
CA PHE A 63 4.21 12.64 -9.47
C PHE A 63 4.68 11.44 -10.28
N ALA A 64 4.46 11.53 -11.59
CA ALA A 64 4.98 10.65 -12.60
C ALA A 64 5.67 11.43 -13.73
N GLY A 65 6.84 10.96 -14.19
CA GLY A 65 7.61 11.62 -15.24
C GLY A 65 8.98 12.11 -14.74
N SER A 66 9.40 13.29 -15.18
CA SER A 66 10.72 13.84 -14.84
C SER A 66 10.82 14.22 -13.36
N THR A 67 11.68 13.50 -12.63
CA THR A 67 12.01 13.79 -11.23
C THR A 67 12.60 15.18 -11.03
N LEU A 68 13.40 15.67 -11.98
CA LEU A 68 13.95 17.03 -11.92
C LEU A 68 12.83 18.07 -11.93
N LEU A 69 11.93 18.00 -12.91
CA LEU A 69 10.84 18.97 -13.03
C LEU A 69 9.89 18.92 -11.83
N ALA A 70 9.51 17.71 -11.43
CA ALA A 70 8.55 17.53 -10.33
C ALA A 70 9.12 17.98 -8.98
N ASN A 71 10.38 17.67 -8.67
CA ASN A 71 11.01 18.10 -7.42
C ASN A 71 11.25 19.61 -7.39
N SER A 72 11.69 20.22 -8.50
CA SER A 72 11.82 21.68 -8.59
C SER A 72 10.47 22.38 -8.46
N THR A 73 9.43 21.82 -9.09
CA THR A 73 8.04 22.31 -8.92
C THR A 73 7.59 22.23 -7.47
N HIS A 74 7.78 21.07 -6.84
CA HIS A 74 7.42 20.85 -5.43
C HIS A 74 8.14 21.83 -4.51
N ALA A 75 9.43 22.07 -4.72
CA ALA A 75 10.21 23.02 -3.91
C ALA A 75 9.62 24.44 -3.99
N ILE A 76 9.42 24.97 -5.21
CA ILE A 76 8.88 26.32 -5.42
C ILE A 76 7.47 26.43 -4.85
N ALA A 77 6.58 25.50 -5.22
CA ALA A 77 5.19 25.55 -4.82
C ALA A 77 5.01 25.40 -3.29
N THR A 78 5.85 24.59 -2.65
CA THR A 78 5.86 24.42 -1.18
C THR A 78 6.39 25.66 -0.47
N THR A 79 7.33 26.40 -1.05
CA THR A 79 7.71 27.72 -0.53
C THR A 79 6.53 28.68 -0.61
N CYS A 80 5.84 28.75 -1.76
CA CYS A 80 4.67 29.61 -1.94
C CYS A 80 3.52 29.26 -0.97
N SER A 81 3.25 27.98 -0.73
CA SER A 81 2.16 27.54 0.16
C SER A 81 2.42 27.82 1.64
N GLN A 82 3.66 28.14 2.02
CA GLN A 82 4.04 28.42 3.41
C GLN A 82 4.06 29.91 3.77
N ILE A 83 3.95 30.80 2.79
CA ILE A 83 4.03 32.27 2.96
C ILE A 83 2.72 32.97 2.57
N LEU A 84 1.59 32.26 2.66
CA LEU A 84 0.29 32.81 2.30
C LEU A 84 -0.22 33.78 3.37
N HIS A 85 -0.78 34.91 2.93
CA HIS A 85 -1.43 35.87 3.81
C HIS A 85 -2.78 36.31 3.24
N THR A 86 -3.72 36.64 4.12
CA THR A 86 -5.04 37.12 3.74
C THR A 86 -5.47 38.29 4.61
N GLY A 87 -6.07 39.31 3.98
CA GLY A 87 -6.75 40.40 4.69
C GLY A 87 -8.16 40.03 5.17
N ARG A 88 -8.66 38.84 4.83
CA ARG A 88 -10.01 38.38 5.17
C ARG A 88 -9.97 37.57 6.46
N PRO A 89 -10.71 37.97 7.50
CA PRO A 89 -10.86 37.18 8.72
C PRO A 89 -11.37 35.77 8.40
N ASN A 90 -10.82 34.75 9.07
CA ASN A 90 -11.23 33.34 8.97
C ASN A 90 -11.17 32.72 7.55
N ALA A 91 -10.46 33.34 6.59
CA ALA A 91 -10.28 32.74 5.27
C ALA A 91 -9.16 31.70 5.30
N ALA A 92 -9.48 30.45 4.98
CA ALA A 92 -8.50 29.39 4.73
C ALA A 92 -8.24 29.26 3.21
N PRO A 93 -7.01 28.99 2.77
CA PRO A 93 -6.75 28.68 1.37
C PRO A 93 -7.39 27.34 1.00
N SER A 94 -8.04 27.28 -0.15
CA SER A 94 -8.60 26.03 -0.68
C SER A 94 -7.51 25.17 -1.31
N SER A 95 -7.74 23.86 -1.38
CA SER A 95 -6.85 22.96 -2.13
C SER A 95 -6.77 23.33 -3.62
N ASP A 96 -7.83 23.95 -4.20
CA ASP A 96 -7.82 24.48 -5.57
C ASP A 96 -6.75 25.56 -5.75
N LEU A 97 -6.60 26.49 -4.80
CA LEU A 97 -5.55 27.52 -4.85
C LEU A 97 -4.16 26.88 -4.86
N ILE A 98 -3.94 25.88 -4.00
CA ILE A 98 -2.65 25.19 -3.92
C ILE A 98 -2.37 24.42 -5.22
N ALA A 99 -3.38 23.78 -5.82
CA ALA A 99 -3.24 23.12 -7.12
C ALA A 99 -2.85 24.09 -8.23
N GLN A 100 -3.41 25.31 -8.24
CA GLN A 100 -3.04 26.36 -9.20
C GLN A 100 -1.60 26.85 -9.00
N ILE A 101 -1.15 26.99 -7.74
CA ILE A 101 0.27 27.29 -7.44
C ILE A 101 1.18 26.22 -8.02
N TYR A 102 0.86 24.93 -7.81
CA TYR A 102 1.63 23.82 -8.36
C TYR A 102 1.64 23.80 -9.89
N ALA A 103 0.49 24.02 -10.53
CA ALA A 103 0.42 24.08 -11.98
C ALA A 103 1.27 25.23 -12.54
N ARG A 104 1.20 26.42 -11.92
CA ARG A 104 1.98 27.57 -12.39
C ARG A 104 3.48 27.39 -12.18
N ALA A 105 3.89 26.86 -11.03
CA ALA A 105 5.29 26.52 -10.76
C ALA A 105 5.79 25.44 -11.73
N GLY A 106 4.98 24.41 -11.97
CA GLY A 106 5.31 23.34 -12.92
C GLY A 106 5.41 23.82 -14.36
N GLU A 107 4.56 24.75 -14.75
CA GLU A 107 4.61 25.39 -16.07
C GLU A 107 5.92 26.16 -16.25
N ASP A 108 6.28 26.99 -15.28
CA ASP A 108 7.49 27.83 -15.30
C ASP A 108 8.76 26.97 -15.33
N VAL A 109 8.88 26.01 -14.41
CA VAL A 109 10.01 25.07 -14.35
C VAL A 109 10.15 24.27 -15.65
N THR A 110 9.05 23.78 -16.21
CA THR A 110 9.10 22.97 -17.42
C THR A 110 9.52 23.80 -18.63
N LYS A 111 9.01 25.04 -18.77
CA LYS A 111 9.43 25.97 -19.83
C LYS A 111 10.91 26.33 -19.69
N ASP A 112 11.33 26.65 -18.48
CA ASP A 112 12.70 27.03 -18.15
C ASP A 112 13.70 25.91 -18.51
N VAL A 113 13.45 24.67 -18.04
CA VAL A 113 14.32 23.53 -18.33
C VAL A 113 14.30 23.17 -19.82
N ASN A 114 13.11 22.99 -20.42
CA ASN A 114 13.02 22.57 -21.81
C ASN A 114 13.56 23.61 -22.80
N SER A 115 13.56 24.91 -22.46
CA SER A 115 14.18 25.95 -23.31
C SER A 115 15.70 25.80 -23.46
N ARG A 116 16.34 25.06 -22.55
CA ARG A 116 17.79 24.81 -22.54
C ARG A 116 18.18 23.42 -23.03
N LEU A 117 17.19 22.55 -23.24
CA LEU A 117 17.40 21.22 -23.79
C LEU A 117 17.36 21.25 -25.32
N HIS A 118 17.93 20.22 -25.94
CA HIS A 118 17.79 20.04 -27.38
C HIS A 118 16.30 19.91 -27.77
N PRO A 119 15.87 20.45 -28.93
CA PRO A 119 14.46 20.42 -29.35
C PRO A 119 13.81 19.04 -29.38
N GLU A 120 14.61 17.98 -29.54
CA GLU A 120 14.16 16.59 -29.57
C GLU A 120 13.89 16.01 -28.16
N SER A 121 14.30 16.71 -27.10
CA SER A 121 14.17 16.27 -25.71
C SER A 121 13.17 17.15 -24.96
N SER A 122 11.89 16.76 -24.98
CA SER A 122 10.88 17.37 -24.11
C SER A 122 10.71 16.58 -22.83
N LEU A 123 11.12 17.14 -21.70
CA LEU A 123 10.80 16.59 -20.40
C LEU A 123 9.42 17.06 -19.96
N SER A 124 8.67 16.17 -19.32
CA SER A 124 7.39 16.50 -18.71
C SER A 124 7.16 15.67 -17.46
N PHE A 125 6.18 16.08 -16.66
CA PHE A 125 5.66 15.30 -15.57
C PHE A 125 4.15 15.55 -15.45
N GLU A 126 3.47 14.60 -14.83
CA GLU A 126 2.11 14.70 -14.34
C GLU A 126 2.11 14.47 -12.84
N GLY A 127 1.10 14.96 -12.12
CA GLY A 127 1.06 14.81 -10.68
C GLY A 127 -0.33 14.85 -10.07
N PHE A 128 -0.43 14.30 -8.87
CA PHE A 128 -1.56 14.44 -7.98
C PHE A 128 -1.22 15.41 -6.86
N LEU A 129 -2.12 16.36 -6.60
CA LEU A 129 -2.18 17.07 -5.33
C LEU A 129 -3.45 16.60 -4.61
N PHE A 130 -3.31 15.94 -3.47
CA PHE A 130 -4.41 15.25 -2.81
C PHE A 130 -4.48 15.56 -1.31
N GLY A 131 -5.66 15.47 -0.73
CA GLY A 131 -5.86 15.58 0.72
C GLY A 131 -7.22 16.12 1.11
N TYR A 132 -7.40 16.39 2.40
CA TYR A 132 -8.63 17.01 2.90
C TYR A 132 -8.62 18.51 2.66
N CYS A 133 -9.63 19.04 1.97
CA CYS A 133 -9.76 20.47 1.73
C CYS A 133 -10.59 21.11 2.85
N PRO A 134 -10.03 22.02 3.68
CA PRO A 134 -10.76 22.59 4.82
C PRO A 134 -11.93 23.48 4.39
N VAL A 135 -11.83 24.12 3.22
CA VAL A 135 -12.88 25.00 2.67
C VAL A 135 -14.08 24.20 2.17
N LYS A 136 -13.83 23.07 1.49
CA LYS A 136 -14.88 22.22 0.91
C LYS A 136 -15.32 21.09 1.84
N GLN A 137 -14.59 20.85 2.93
CA GLN A 137 -14.81 19.78 3.91
C GLN A 137 -14.93 18.38 3.28
N THR A 138 -14.13 18.13 2.25
CA THR A 138 -14.14 16.87 1.51
C THR A 138 -12.72 16.49 1.09
N PHE A 139 -12.50 15.20 0.83
CA PHE A 139 -11.28 14.70 0.24
C PHE A 139 -11.25 15.02 -1.24
N ARG A 140 -10.13 15.59 -1.69
CA ARG A 140 -9.97 16.03 -3.07
C ARG A 140 -8.68 15.51 -3.67
N ASN A 141 -8.74 15.29 -4.97
CA ASN A 141 -7.58 15.06 -5.82
C ASN A 141 -7.58 16.12 -6.93
N HIS A 142 -6.40 16.67 -7.19
CA HIS A 142 -6.13 17.55 -8.32
C HIS A 142 -5.09 16.88 -9.21
N THR A 143 -5.47 16.54 -10.43
CA THR A 143 -4.56 16.05 -11.46
C THR A 143 -3.95 17.25 -12.17
N ILE A 144 -2.62 17.33 -12.14
CA ILE A 144 -1.82 18.35 -12.79
C ILE A 144 -1.11 17.70 -13.98
N SER A 145 -1.45 18.11 -15.20
CA SER A 145 -0.95 17.45 -16.42
C SER A 145 -0.44 18.46 -17.46
N PRO A 146 0.56 18.08 -18.27
CA PRO A 146 1.08 18.94 -19.33
C PRO A 146 0.09 18.97 -20.50
N VAL A 147 -0.20 20.17 -21.00
CA VAL A 147 -1.10 20.38 -22.14
C VAL A 147 -0.44 21.33 -23.13
N ILE A 148 -0.41 20.93 -24.41
CA ILE A 148 0.02 21.76 -25.52
C ILE A 148 -1.22 22.10 -26.36
N ARG A 149 -1.56 23.38 -26.44
CA ARG A 149 -2.63 23.89 -27.32
C ARG A 149 -2.07 25.02 -28.15
N ASP A 150 -2.26 24.95 -29.46
CA ASP A 150 -1.79 25.96 -30.42
C ASP A 150 -0.28 26.30 -30.25
N GLY A 151 0.53 25.27 -29.96
CA GLY A 151 1.97 25.41 -29.74
C GLY A 151 2.36 26.01 -28.37
N VAL A 152 1.40 26.34 -27.51
CA VAL A 152 1.65 26.87 -26.16
C VAL A 152 1.57 25.75 -25.13
N PHE A 153 2.68 25.54 -24.43
CA PHE A 153 2.75 24.65 -23.28
C PHE A 153 2.12 25.31 -22.04
N SER A 154 1.34 24.52 -21.30
CA SER A 154 0.73 24.87 -20.01
C SER A 154 0.61 23.63 -19.12
N MET A 155 0.45 23.83 -17.82
CA MET A 155 0.04 22.75 -16.90
C MET A 155 -1.44 22.95 -16.56
N ALA A 156 -2.29 22.00 -16.93
CA ALA A 156 -3.72 22.03 -16.63
C ALA A 156 -3.99 21.42 -15.25
N VAL A 157 -5.06 21.87 -14.60
CA VAL A 157 -5.56 21.31 -13.33
C VAL A 157 -6.96 20.77 -13.53
N GLU A 158 -7.14 19.48 -13.27
CA GLU A 158 -8.45 18.83 -13.19
C GLU A 158 -8.71 18.40 -11.75
N SER A 159 -9.89 18.72 -11.21
CA SER A 159 -10.17 18.57 -9.78
C SER A 159 -11.39 17.70 -9.53
N PHE A 160 -11.26 16.75 -8.61
CA PHE A 160 -12.30 15.77 -8.30
C PHE A 160 -12.45 15.64 -6.79
N ASP A 161 -13.69 15.44 -6.34
CA ASP A 161 -13.95 14.95 -4.98
C ASP A 161 -13.79 13.43 -5.01
N VAL A 162 -13.08 12.88 -4.04
CA VAL A 162 -12.73 11.46 -4.00
C VAL A 162 -13.60 10.76 -2.98
N LYS A 163 -14.29 9.71 -3.42
CA LYS A 163 -15.20 8.88 -2.61
C LYS A 163 -14.57 7.53 -2.28
N ASP A 164 -15.22 6.82 -1.35
CA ASP A 164 -14.87 5.43 -1.05
C ASP A 164 -14.93 4.56 -2.33
N GLY A 165 -13.85 3.82 -2.58
CA GLY A 165 -13.72 2.95 -3.75
C GLY A 165 -13.27 3.65 -5.05
N ASP A 166 -13.21 4.99 -5.09
CA ASP A 166 -12.62 5.70 -6.23
C ASP A 166 -11.13 5.38 -6.35
N LEU A 167 -10.66 5.22 -7.59
CA LEU A 167 -9.30 4.79 -7.89
C LEU A 167 -8.73 5.60 -9.06
N PHE A 168 -7.59 6.22 -8.85
CA PHE A 168 -6.85 7.02 -9.81
C PHE A 168 -5.42 6.49 -9.93
N ALA A 169 -4.85 6.57 -11.12
CA ALA A 169 -3.46 6.21 -11.34
C ALA A 169 -2.85 7.09 -12.45
N ILE A 170 -1.56 7.40 -12.31
CA ILE A 170 -0.75 8.12 -13.31
C ILE A 170 0.57 7.38 -13.54
N GLY A 171 1.19 7.65 -14.68
CA GLY A 171 2.46 7.09 -15.10
C GLY A 171 2.35 5.91 -16.06
N SER A 172 3.50 5.34 -16.40
CA SER A 172 3.63 4.25 -17.38
C SER A 172 3.07 2.92 -16.89
N GLY A 173 2.91 2.73 -15.58
CA GLY A 173 2.35 1.49 -15.01
C GLY A 173 0.82 1.40 -15.03
N VAL A 174 0.11 2.45 -15.45
CA VAL A 174 -1.36 2.55 -15.34
C VAL A 174 -2.08 1.42 -16.08
N GLY A 175 -1.66 1.08 -17.29
CA GLY A 175 -2.32 0.03 -18.08
C GLY A 175 -2.30 -1.32 -17.39
N GLU A 176 -1.15 -1.71 -16.83
CA GLU A 176 -1.03 -2.96 -16.07
C GLU A 176 -1.80 -2.89 -14.75
N PHE A 177 -1.76 -1.74 -14.06
CA PHE A 177 -2.50 -1.52 -12.83
C PHE A 177 -4.01 -1.69 -13.02
N VAL A 178 -4.59 -1.08 -14.06
CA VAL A 178 -6.00 -1.21 -14.40
C VAL A 178 -6.35 -2.67 -14.68
N ARG A 179 -5.55 -3.34 -15.53
CA ARG A 179 -5.73 -4.77 -15.86
C ARG A 179 -5.76 -5.68 -14.63
N LEU A 180 -4.87 -5.43 -13.67
CA LEU A 180 -4.81 -6.19 -12.42
C LEU A 180 -5.96 -5.85 -11.46
N SER A 181 -6.40 -4.59 -11.43
CA SER A 181 -7.52 -4.14 -10.59
C SER A 181 -8.87 -4.75 -10.97
N GLU A 182 -8.99 -5.17 -12.22
CA GLU A 182 -10.19 -5.85 -12.73
C GLU A 182 -10.23 -7.34 -12.37
N ARG A 183 -9.11 -7.93 -11.92
CA ARG A 183 -9.11 -9.33 -11.46
C ARG A 183 -10.04 -9.50 -10.26
N ARG A 184 -10.67 -10.66 -10.19
CA ARG A 184 -11.46 -11.09 -9.04
C ARG A 184 -10.88 -12.36 -8.47
N ASP A 185 -10.83 -12.43 -7.15
CA ASP A 185 -10.51 -13.69 -6.46
C ASP A 185 -11.68 -14.68 -6.55
N ALA A 186 -11.50 -15.87 -5.96
CA ALA A 186 -12.54 -16.90 -5.94
C ALA A 186 -13.80 -16.50 -5.16
N ALA A 187 -13.73 -15.46 -4.33
CA ALA A 187 -14.85 -14.89 -3.59
C ALA A 187 -15.49 -13.70 -4.33
N GLY A 188 -14.96 -13.32 -5.51
CA GLY A 188 -15.47 -12.19 -6.29
C GLY A 188 -14.94 -10.83 -5.84
N ASN A 189 -13.96 -10.79 -4.93
CA ASN A 189 -13.37 -9.54 -4.43
C ASN A 189 -12.27 -9.04 -5.36
N ARG A 190 -12.10 -7.71 -5.42
CA ARG A 190 -10.96 -7.08 -6.10
C ARG A 190 -9.72 -7.12 -5.22
N PRO A 191 -8.51 -7.27 -5.79
CA PRO A 191 -7.28 -7.14 -5.01
C PRO A 191 -7.14 -5.70 -4.47
N PRO A 192 -6.63 -5.51 -3.24
CA PRO A 192 -6.35 -4.17 -2.71
C PRO A 192 -5.37 -3.39 -3.61
N PRO A 193 -5.57 -2.08 -3.84
CA PRO A 193 -4.71 -1.28 -4.72
C PRO A 193 -3.21 -1.35 -4.40
N LEU A 194 -2.82 -1.34 -3.12
CA LEU A 194 -1.42 -1.44 -2.72
C LEU A 194 -0.81 -2.82 -3.04
N ASN A 195 -1.61 -3.89 -3.01
CA ASN A 195 -1.14 -5.23 -3.39
C ASN A 195 -0.87 -5.30 -4.89
N ILE A 196 -1.71 -4.65 -5.70
CA ILE A 196 -1.51 -4.54 -7.15
C ILE A 196 -0.23 -3.76 -7.44
N LEU A 197 -0.03 -2.60 -6.80
CA LEU A 197 1.21 -1.82 -6.94
C LEU A 197 2.43 -2.70 -6.62
N GLN A 198 2.38 -3.47 -5.53
CA GLN A 198 3.46 -4.37 -5.16
C GLN A 198 3.70 -5.50 -6.18
N GLU A 199 2.62 -6.09 -6.72
CA GLU A 199 2.71 -7.12 -7.77
C GLU A 199 3.42 -6.59 -9.01
N ILE A 200 3.06 -5.38 -9.46
CA ILE A 200 3.70 -4.74 -10.63
C ILE A 200 5.18 -4.50 -10.37
N MET A 201 5.51 -3.88 -9.23
CA MET A 201 6.89 -3.60 -8.84
C MET A 201 7.76 -4.87 -8.79
N ARG A 202 7.22 -5.98 -8.25
CA ARG A 202 7.94 -7.25 -8.12
C ARG A 202 8.06 -8.00 -9.44
N SER A 203 7.02 -7.97 -10.27
CA SER A 203 6.99 -8.71 -11.53
C SER A 203 7.98 -8.17 -12.56
N GLY A 204 8.36 -6.89 -12.47
CA GLY A 204 9.17 -6.23 -13.50
C GLY A 204 8.46 -6.12 -14.85
N SER A 205 7.13 -6.30 -14.89
CA SER A 205 6.30 -6.22 -16.10
C SER A 205 6.36 -4.84 -16.77
N VAL A 206 6.63 -3.80 -15.99
CA VAL A 206 6.87 -2.44 -16.47
C VAL A 206 8.26 -2.03 -16.00
N SER A 207 9.23 -1.99 -16.93
CA SER A 207 10.67 -1.80 -16.63
C SER A 207 10.95 -0.58 -15.74
N SER A 208 10.15 0.46 -15.92
CA SER A 208 10.33 1.74 -15.25
C SER A 208 9.67 1.81 -13.87
N VAL A 209 8.88 0.81 -13.48
CA VAL A 209 8.23 0.68 -12.16
C VAL A 209 9.02 -0.31 -11.32
N GLY A 210 9.44 0.07 -10.11
CA GLY A 210 10.15 -0.84 -9.22
C GLY A 210 10.73 -0.19 -7.97
N GLY A 211 11.77 -0.81 -7.42
CA GLY A 211 12.40 -0.36 -6.18
C GLY A 211 11.55 -0.70 -4.97
N TYR A 212 11.21 0.31 -4.18
CA TYR A 212 10.50 0.18 -2.92
C TYR A 212 9.19 0.95 -2.95
N PRO A 213 8.16 0.49 -2.22
CA PRO A 213 6.91 1.22 -2.12
C PRO A 213 7.09 2.47 -1.26
N GLN A 214 6.44 3.56 -1.67
CA GLN A 214 6.17 4.73 -0.84
C GLN A 214 4.67 4.85 -0.63
N ILE A 215 4.26 5.25 0.57
CA ILE A 215 2.85 5.39 0.90
C ILE A 215 2.63 6.68 1.66
N ALA A 216 1.52 7.36 1.35
CA ALA A 216 1.02 8.49 2.09
C ALA A 216 -0.45 8.25 2.46
N PHE A 217 -0.82 8.60 3.69
CA PHE A 217 -2.22 8.69 4.11
C PHE A 217 -2.60 10.16 4.23
N ALA A 218 -3.79 10.49 3.75
CA ALA A 218 -4.39 11.81 3.92
C ALA A 218 -5.74 11.67 4.62
N ASP A 219 -5.84 12.16 5.85
CA ASP A 219 -7.08 12.22 6.61
C ASP A 219 -7.46 13.69 6.89
N LYS A 220 -8.42 13.91 7.80
CA LYS A 220 -8.86 15.26 8.18
C LYS A 220 -7.78 16.06 8.95
N MET A 221 -6.79 15.38 9.53
CA MET A 221 -5.67 16.01 10.25
C MET A 221 -4.53 16.42 9.32
N GLY A 222 -4.47 15.84 8.12
CA GLY A 222 -3.52 16.20 7.08
C GLY A 222 -2.92 14.97 6.39
N VAL A 223 -1.77 15.18 5.75
CA VAL A 223 -1.03 14.14 5.03
C VAL A 223 0.21 13.72 5.79
N GLN A 224 0.42 12.40 5.85
CA GLN A 224 1.56 11.76 6.49
C GLN A 224 2.15 10.68 5.58
N LEU A 225 3.45 10.75 5.35
CA LEU A 225 4.20 9.64 4.75
C LEU A 225 4.28 8.50 5.75
N GLN A 226 3.98 7.29 5.29
CA GLN A 226 3.95 6.10 6.11
C GLN A 226 5.23 5.28 5.88
N PRO A 227 5.93 4.90 6.95
CA PRO A 227 6.92 3.83 6.88
C PRO A 227 6.28 2.54 6.37
N VAL A 228 7.06 1.77 5.62
CA VAL A 228 6.65 0.47 5.12
C VAL A 228 7.42 -0.61 5.85
N LEU A 229 6.70 -1.56 6.44
CA LEU A 229 7.27 -2.78 6.98
C LEU A 229 7.39 -3.79 5.84
N GLN A 230 8.62 -4.13 5.47
CA GLN A 230 8.93 -5.01 4.34
C GLN A 230 9.97 -6.06 4.72
N GLN A 231 10.08 -7.10 3.92
CA GLN A 231 11.09 -8.15 4.11
C GLN A 231 12.50 -7.56 3.98
N ASN A 232 13.38 -7.94 4.91
CA ASN A 232 14.79 -7.56 4.85
C ASN A 232 15.47 -8.31 3.69
N PRO A 233 16.12 -7.60 2.74
CA PRO A 233 16.85 -8.23 1.65
C PRO A 233 17.99 -9.12 2.10
N ASP A 234 18.63 -8.79 3.23
CA ASP A 234 19.79 -9.51 3.77
C ASP A 234 19.37 -10.71 4.65
N ASP A 235 18.18 -10.64 5.25
CA ASP A 235 17.58 -11.71 6.05
C ASP A 235 16.08 -11.82 5.73
N PRO A 236 15.67 -12.72 4.82
CA PRO A 236 14.28 -12.83 4.40
C PRO A 236 13.33 -13.31 5.52
N ASP A 237 13.84 -13.71 6.68
CA ASP A 237 13.02 -14.06 7.85
C ASP A 237 12.80 -12.86 8.78
N GLN A 238 13.36 -11.70 8.48
CA GLN A 238 13.17 -10.47 9.23
C GLN A 238 12.40 -9.43 8.42
N ALA A 239 11.70 -8.58 9.16
CA ALA A 239 11.08 -7.38 8.61
C ALA A 239 11.95 -6.18 8.99
N ILE A 240 12.14 -5.27 8.05
CA ILE A 240 12.72 -3.95 8.29
C ILE A 240 11.64 -2.89 8.14
N LEU A 241 11.76 -1.84 8.95
CA LEU A 241 10.99 -0.63 8.78
C LEU A 241 11.74 0.24 7.77
N ALA A 242 11.11 0.57 6.64
CA ALA A 242 11.76 1.29 5.56
C ALA A 242 10.98 2.55 5.17
N ILE A 243 11.73 3.60 4.84
CA ILE A 243 11.21 4.79 4.15
C ILE A 243 11.99 4.91 2.84
N ASN A 244 11.31 4.82 1.70
CA ASN A 244 11.92 4.91 0.37
C ASN A 244 13.06 3.89 0.15
N GLY A 245 12.94 2.71 0.76
CA GLY A 245 13.98 1.68 0.71
C GLY A 245 15.21 1.93 1.58
N PHE A 246 15.17 2.97 2.41
CA PHE A 246 16.14 3.20 3.47
C PHE A 246 15.63 2.55 4.75
N ASP A 247 16.40 1.62 5.30
CA ASP A 247 16.12 0.97 6.58
C ASP A 247 16.36 1.95 7.73
N VAL A 248 15.28 2.43 8.33
CA VAL A 248 15.35 3.45 9.37
C VAL A 248 15.85 2.91 10.71
N SER A 249 15.90 1.59 10.89
CA SER A 249 16.51 0.98 12.09
C SER A 249 18.01 1.25 12.19
N LYS A 250 18.63 1.67 11.08
CA LYS A 250 20.05 2.06 11.02
C LYS A 250 20.33 3.45 11.60
N ILE A 251 19.29 4.24 11.88
CA ILE A 251 19.43 5.52 12.57
C ILE A 251 19.25 5.27 14.06
N SER A 252 20.26 5.56 14.88
CA SER A 252 20.13 5.42 16.32
C SER A 252 19.10 6.42 16.85
N SER A 253 18.17 5.93 17.66
CA SER A 253 17.13 6.75 18.29
C SER A 253 17.48 7.05 19.74
N ASP A 254 18.70 7.47 20.01
CA ASP A 254 19.21 7.65 21.37
C ASP A 254 18.49 8.78 22.15
N GLU A 255 17.69 9.58 21.43
CA GLU A 255 16.92 10.71 21.95
C GLU A 255 15.42 10.39 22.16
N GLY A 256 14.99 9.13 22.00
CA GLY A 256 13.60 8.72 22.23
C GLY A 256 12.63 9.04 21.09
N PHE A 257 13.14 9.39 19.90
CA PHE A 257 12.33 9.55 18.70
C PHE A 257 12.05 8.22 18.00
N SER A 258 10.93 8.12 17.29
CA SER A 258 10.61 6.95 16.46
C SER A 258 10.14 7.38 15.08
N PHE A 259 10.35 6.50 14.10
CA PHE A 259 9.94 6.76 12.71
C PHE A 259 8.51 6.27 12.48
N GLY A 260 7.58 7.23 12.47
CA GLY A 260 6.16 6.99 12.23
C GLY A 260 5.42 6.43 13.45
N LEU A 261 4.13 6.78 13.54
CA LEU A 261 3.21 6.25 14.55
C LEU A 261 2.63 4.89 14.13
N THR A 262 2.49 4.70 12.82
CA THR A 262 1.98 3.50 12.18
C THR A 262 2.90 3.11 11.02
N ALA A 263 2.88 1.84 10.64
CA ALA A 263 3.57 1.35 9.46
C ALA A 263 2.62 0.52 8.60
N VAL A 264 2.83 0.54 7.28
CA VAL A 264 2.08 -0.32 6.36
C VAL A 264 2.87 -1.60 6.12
N GLY A 265 2.27 -2.74 6.46
CA GLY A 265 2.83 -4.04 6.09
C GLY A 265 2.68 -4.27 4.60
N MET A 266 3.80 -4.44 3.88
CA MET A 266 3.79 -4.83 2.48
C MET A 266 4.66 -6.07 2.27
N GLY A 267 4.01 -7.19 1.97
CA GLY A 267 4.71 -8.46 1.78
C GLY A 267 5.19 -9.10 3.09
N THR A 268 4.66 -8.68 4.23
CA THR A 268 4.93 -9.31 5.53
C THR A 268 4.39 -10.75 5.59
N GLU A 269 3.40 -11.07 4.74
CA GLU A 269 2.87 -12.42 4.57
C GLU A 269 3.95 -13.40 4.16
N ALA A 270 4.92 -12.98 3.32
CA ALA A 270 6.03 -13.82 2.91
C ALA A 270 6.95 -14.16 4.10
N ILE A 271 7.20 -13.20 4.98
CA ILE A 271 8.01 -13.38 6.20
C ILE A 271 7.31 -14.37 7.14
N HIS A 272 6.02 -14.18 7.37
CA HIS A 272 5.22 -15.09 8.20
C HIS A 272 5.17 -16.50 7.62
N ALA A 273 5.00 -16.63 6.29
CA ALA A 273 5.01 -17.92 5.61
C ALA A 273 6.35 -18.66 5.77
N ARG A 274 7.48 -17.95 5.62
CA ARG A 274 8.81 -18.53 5.81
C ARG A 274 9.05 -18.98 7.23
N LYS A 275 8.71 -18.15 8.23
CA LYS A 275 8.79 -18.53 9.65
C LYS A 275 7.94 -19.76 9.95
N ALA A 276 6.73 -19.82 9.40
CA ALA A 276 5.83 -20.96 9.56
C ALA A 276 6.42 -22.25 8.97
N LEU A 277 7.06 -22.18 7.79
CA LEU A 277 7.77 -23.32 7.19
C LEU A 277 8.95 -23.78 8.05
N ARG A 278 9.80 -22.86 8.51
CA ARG A 278 10.94 -23.19 9.38
C ARG A 278 10.50 -23.81 10.70
N ALA A 279 9.41 -23.34 11.30
CA ALA A 279 8.83 -23.94 12.50
C ALA A 279 8.38 -25.40 12.29
N LYS A 280 8.16 -25.81 11.04
CA LYS A 280 7.86 -27.20 10.64
C LYS A 280 9.10 -27.98 10.22
N GLY A 281 10.30 -27.41 10.37
CA GLY A 281 11.56 -28.01 9.93
C GLY A 281 11.73 -28.01 8.40
N ILE A 282 10.94 -27.21 7.68
CA ILE A 282 11.05 -27.07 6.22
C ILE A 282 11.90 -25.83 5.96
N ASP A 283 13.02 -26.01 5.27
CA ASP A 283 13.85 -24.89 4.83
C ASP A 283 13.26 -24.28 3.54
N PRO A 284 12.71 -23.05 3.58
CA PRO A 284 12.17 -22.40 2.39
C PRO A 284 13.24 -22.07 1.34
N ASP A 285 14.52 -22.14 1.69
CA ASP A 285 15.63 -21.81 0.80
C ASP A 285 16.25 -23.04 0.12
N ALA A 286 15.92 -24.25 0.58
CA ALA A 286 16.46 -25.50 0.04
C ALA A 286 15.87 -25.90 -1.33
N GLY A 287 14.76 -25.27 -1.74
CA GLY A 287 14.10 -25.54 -3.02
C GLY A 287 12.64 -25.06 -3.05
N PRO A 288 11.95 -25.23 -4.20
CA PRO A 288 10.56 -24.81 -4.32
C PRO A 288 9.67 -25.61 -3.36
N VAL A 289 9.01 -24.91 -2.44
CA VAL A 289 8.01 -25.50 -1.55
C VAL A 289 6.67 -25.57 -2.27
N HIS A 290 6.03 -26.73 -2.25
CA HIS A 290 4.71 -26.89 -2.85
C HIS A 290 3.68 -25.95 -2.19
N GLN A 291 2.90 -25.22 -2.99
CA GLN A 291 1.98 -24.18 -2.51
C GLN A 291 1.05 -24.67 -1.39
N PHE A 292 0.53 -25.90 -1.49
CA PHE A 292 -0.36 -26.47 -0.47
C PHE A 292 0.34 -26.67 0.88
N THR A 293 1.63 -26.97 0.88
CA THR A 293 2.45 -27.12 2.09
C THR A 293 2.71 -25.76 2.73
N GLN A 294 3.03 -24.75 1.93
CA GLN A 294 3.16 -23.36 2.40
C GLN A 294 1.84 -22.83 2.97
N ASN A 295 0.73 -23.05 2.27
CA ASN A 295 -0.59 -22.65 2.74
C ASN A 295 -0.92 -23.30 4.09
N LEU A 296 -0.68 -24.60 4.23
CA LEU A 296 -0.87 -25.32 5.49
C LEU A 296 -0.02 -24.73 6.62
N ALA A 297 1.29 -24.56 6.41
CA ALA A 297 2.18 -24.04 7.44
C ALA A 297 1.73 -22.66 7.91
N SER A 298 1.45 -21.75 6.97
CA SER A 298 0.92 -20.41 7.26
C SER A 298 -0.42 -20.45 8.01
N PHE A 299 -1.32 -21.37 7.62
CA PHE A 299 -2.62 -21.52 8.26
C PHE A 299 -2.50 -22.06 9.69
N GLU A 300 -1.61 -23.01 9.94
CA GLU A 300 -1.31 -23.51 11.29
C GLU A 300 -0.74 -22.40 12.19
N ALA A 301 0.20 -21.61 11.69
CA ALA A 301 0.76 -20.47 12.43
C ALA A 301 -0.30 -19.41 12.77
N TRP A 302 -1.25 -19.17 11.86
CA TRP A 302 -2.38 -18.28 12.12
C TRP A 302 -3.31 -18.82 13.22
N VAL A 303 -3.66 -20.11 13.18
CA VAL A 303 -4.49 -20.76 14.22
C VAL A 303 -3.81 -20.73 15.59
N GLU A 304 -2.48 -20.89 15.64
CA GLU A 304 -1.71 -20.75 16.88
C GLU A 304 -1.75 -19.32 17.44
N MET A 305 -1.65 -18.32 16.57
CA MET A 305 -1.78 -16.91 16.99
C MET A 305 -3.18 -16.59 17.53
N VAL A 306 -4.23 -17.09 16.87
CA VAL A 306 -5.64 -16.98 17.30
C VAL A 306 -5.79 -17.58 18.70
N HIS A 307 -5.22 -18.76 18.92
CA HIS A 307 -5.22 -19.40 20.24
C HIS A 307 -4.56 -18.53 21.30
N PHE A 308 -3.34 -18.07 21.03
CA PHE A 308 -2.56 -17.27 21.98
C PHE A 308 -3.26 -15.95 22.32
N LYS A 309 -3.82 -15.27 21.32
CA LYS A 309 -4.53 -14.00 21.49
C LYS A 309 -5.96 -14.15 22.02
N LYS A 310 -6.49 -15.38 22.13
CA LYS A 310 -7.89 -15.67 22.46
C LYS A 310 -8.88 -14.87 21.59
N ALA A 311 -8.55 -14.71 20.31
CA ALA A 311 -9.34 -13.96 19.35
C ALA A 311 -10.10 -14.91 18.42
N PRO A 312 -11.24 -14.52 17.83
CA PRO A 312 -11.88 -15.33 16.79
C PRO A 312 -11.02 -15.35 15.51
N ALA A 313 -11.03 -16.50 14.83
CA ALA A 313 -10.34 -16.74 13.57
C ALA A 313 -11.28 -16.45 12.40
N ARG A 314 -11.23 -15.23 11.86
CA ARG A 314 -12.09 -14.85 10.74
C ARG A 314 -11.59 -15.46 9.42
N LEU A 315 -12.37 -16.38 8.89
CA LEU A 315 -12.15 -17.12 7.65
C LEU A 315 -13.07 -16.53 6.59
N ASP A 316 -12.60 -15.53 5.84
CA ASP A 316 -13.41 -14.87 4.79
C ASP A 316 -13.03 -15.33 3.37
N GLY A 317 -11.96 -16.11 3.23
CA GLY A 317 -11.43 -16.58 1.94
C GLY A 317 -11.57 -18.09 1.69
N SER A 318 -11.17 -18.54 0.51
CA SER A 318 -11.08 -19.97 0.17
C SER A 318 -9.62 -20.42 0.17
N PHE A 319 -9.24 -21.25 1.14
CA PHE A 319 -7.88 -21.76 1.31
C PHE A 319 -7.79 -23.19 0.80
N THR A 320 -6.66 -23.58 0.21
CA THR A 320 -6.38 -24.97 -0.16
C THR A 320 -5.12 -25.43 0.55
N LEU A 321 -5.25 -26.44 1.43
CA LEU A 321 -4.20 -26.92 2.31
C LEU A 321 -3.72 -28.30 1.88
N ALA A 322 -2.44 -28.60 2.14
CA ALA A 322 -1.89 -29.93 1.94
C ALA A 322 -2.61 -30.95 2.84
N PRO A 323 -2.89 -32.16 2.34
CA PRO A 323 -3.52 -33.18 3.15
C PRO A 323 -2.66 -33.54 4.36
N GLN A 324 -3.30 -33.78 5.49
CA GLN A 324 -2.63 -34.13 6.74
C GLN A 324 -2.67 -35.64 6.99
N LEU A 325 -1.52 -36.19 7.35
CA LEU A 325 -1.41 -37.52 7.96
C LEU A 325 -1.58 -37.34 9.48
N PRO A 326 -2.74 -37.69 10.05
CA PRO A 326 -2.99 -37.44 11.46
C PRO A 326 -2.14 -38.35 12.35
N LYS A 327 -1.58 -37.76 13.41
CA LYS A 327 -0.82 -38.48 14.44
C LYS A 327 -1.76 -38.84 15.59
N GLY A 328 -1.74 -40.08 16.04
CA GLY A 328 -2.53 -40.50 17.21
C GLY A 328 -2.21 -39.67 18.45
N GLY A 329 -3.25 -39.31 19.18
CA GLY A 329 -3.20 -38.45 20.37
C GLY A 329 -3.17 -36.95 20.08
N ALA A 330 -2.86 -36.53 18.84
CA ALA A 330 -2.91 -35.13 18.44
C ALA A 330 -4.35 -34.67 18.14
N TRP A 331 -4.58 -33.37 18.27
CA TRP A 331 -5.88 -32.75 18.02
C TRP A 331 -5.85 -32.00 16.70
N TYR A 332 -6.95 -32.09 15.95
CA TYR A 332 -7.10 -31.44 14.66
C TYR A 332 -8.46 -30.76 14.58
N PHE A 333 -8.53 -29.67 13.85
CA PHE A 333 -9.78 -29.18 13.31
C PHE A 333 -10.17 -30.07 12.12
N VAL A 334 -11.32 -30.74 12.25
CA VAL A 334 -11.82 -31.71 11.29
C VAL A 334 -13.20 -31.32 10.78
N ALA A 335 -13.56 -31.85 9.61
CA ALA A 335 -14.94 -31.88 9.12
C ALA A 335 -15.19 -33.23 8.40
N PRO A 336 -16.45 -33.70 8.31
CA PRO A 336 -16.77 -34.92 7.59
C PRO A 336 -16.55 -34.77 6.08
N CYS A 337 -15.96 -35.79 5.45
CA CYS A 337 -15.94 -35.94 4.00
C CYS A 337 -17.26 -36.56 3.49
N LYS A 338 -17.49 -36.48 2.18
CA LYS A 338 -18.59 -37.20 1.50
C LYS A 338 -18.54 -38.72 1.71
N CYS A 339 -17.35 -39.30 1.94
CA CYS A 339 -17.21 -40.72 2.26
C CYS A 339 -17.54 -41.07 3.73
N GLY A 340 -17.99 -40.10 4.53
CA GLY A 340 -18.34 -40.26 5.94
C GLY A 340 -17.15 -40.25 6.91
N ARG A 341 -15.91 -40.31 6.41
CA ARG A 341 -14.70 -40.21 7.23
C ARG A 341 -14.41 -38.75 7.59
N ARG A 342 -13.85 -38.52 8.79
CA ARG A 342 -13.37 -37.19 9.21
C ARG A 342 -12.07 -36.87 8.48
N VAL A 343 -11.94 -35.63 8.02
CA VAL A 343 -10.72 -35.15 7.35
C VAL A 343 -10.00 -34.17 8.27
N PRO A 344 -8.73 -34.42 8.62
CA PRO A 344 -7.92 -33.44 9.34
C PRO A 344 -7.49 -32.31 8.40
N TYR A 345 -7.92 -31.09 8.70
CA TYR A 345 -7.56 -29.90 7.91
C TYR A 345 -6.32 -29.20 8.47
N VAL A 346 -6.27 -29.01 9.79
CA VAL A 346 -5.21 -28.24 10.47
C VAL A 346 -5.08 -28.72 11.91
N LEU A 347 -3.88 -28.69 12.48
CA LEU A 347 -3.63 -29.01 13.89
C LEU A 347 -4.37 -28.03 14.82
N ASP A 348 -4.96 -28.55 15.90
CA ASP A 348 -5.49 -27.72 16.98
C ASP A 348 -4.46 -27.59 18.11
N PRO A 349 -3.81 -26.43 18.27
CA PRO A 349 -2.80 -26.20 19.31
C PRO A 349 -3.39 -26.20 20.72
N SER A 350 -4.70 -25.98 20.85
CA SER A 350 -5.38 -25.88 22.15
C SER A 350 -5.74 -27.22 22.78
N LYS A 351 -5.54 -28.33 22.04
CA LYS A 351 -5.91 -29.69 22.46
C LYS A 351 -7.39 -29.80 22.82
N GLY A 352 -8.27 -29.27 21.97
CA GLY A 352 -9.72 -29.29 22.15
C GLY A 352 -10.30 -28.13 22.96
N LYS A 353 -9.47 -27.30 23.60
CA LYS A 353 -9.94 -26.26 24.52
C LYS A 353 -10.59 -25.05 23.84
N MET A 354 -10.30 -24.80 22.56
CA MET A 354 -10.86 -23.66 21.81
C MET A 354 -12.26 -23.90 21.25
N GLY A 355 -12.76 -25.14 21.24
CA GLY A 355 -14.00 -25.45 20.52
C GLY A 355 -13.83 -25.24 19.02
N ASN A 356 -14.66 -24.39 18.41
CA ASN A 356 -14.48 -23.91 17.03
C ASN A 356 -14.17 -22.40 17.05
N PRO A 357 -12.92 -21.97 16.77
CA PRO A 357 -12.57 -20.56 16.77
C PRO A 357 -12.93 -19.85 15.45
N PHE A 358 -13.36 -20.57 14.41
CA PHE A 358 -13.53 -20.03 13.07
C PHE A 358 -14.89 -19.35 12.89
N ILE A 359 -14.88 -18.14 12.32
CA ILE A 359 -16.08 -17.38 11.94
C ILE A 359 -15.97 -16.91 10.49
N GLY A 360 -17.08 -16.55 9.84
CA GLY A 360 -17.11 -16.04 8.45
C GLY A 360 -17.56 -17.07 7.41
N ASP A 361 -17.66 -16.63 6.15
CA ASP A 361 -18.24 -17.40 5.03
C ASP A 361 -17.19 -18.14 4.17
N GLY A 362 -15.92 -18.01 4.56
CA GLY A 362 -14.79 -18.65 3.92
C GLY A 362 -14.77 -20.16 4.13
N ARG A 363 -13.86 -20.81 3.39
CA ARG A 363 -13.81 -22.27 3.30
C ARG A 363 -12.39 -22.78 3.20
N ILE A 364 -12.17 -23.98 3.72
CA ILE A 364 -10.92 -24.72 3.61
C ILE A 364 -11.14 -25.92 2.68
N ASN A 365 -10.23 -26.12 1.75
CA ASN A 365 -10.22 -27.24 0.82
C ASN A 365 -8.98 -28.09 1.08
N THR A 366 -9.12 -29.41 1.01
CA THR A 366 -7.98 -30.35 1.04
C THR A 366 -8.35 -31.65 0.32
N ILE A 367 -7.47 -32.64 0.33
CA ILE A 367 -7.72 -33.99 -0.21
C ILE A 367 -7.99 -34.95 0.94
N CYS A 368 -9.07 -35.73 0.85
CA CYS A 368 -9.39 -36.76 1.83
C CYS A 368 -8.42 -37.94 1.69
N MET A 369 -7.62 -38.22 2.72
CA MET A 369 -6.67 -39.34 2.70
C MET A 369 -7.32 -40.73 2.64
N SER A 370 -8.63 -40.85 2.94
CA SER A 370 -9.34 -42.12 2.90
C SER A 370 -9.90 -42.47 1.52
N CYS A 371 -10.36 -41.50 0.74
CA CYS A 371 -11.00 -41.74 -0.55
C CYS A 371 -10.40 -40.96 -1.74
N GLY A 372 -9.38 -40.12 -1.51
CA GLY A 372 -8.72 -39.32 -2.55
C GLY A 372 -9.51 -38.12 -3.07
N GLU A 373 -10.78 -37.98 -2.67
CA GLU A 373 -11.66 -36.90 -3.14
C GLU A 373 -11.37 -35.55 -2.49
N LYS A 374 -11.73 -34.46 -3.18
CA LYS A 374 -11.66 -33.10 -2.64
C LYS A 374 -12.64 -32.94 -1.48
N ALA A 375 -12.11 -32.64 -0.30
CA ALA A 375 -12.87 -32.29 0.90
C ALA A 375 -12.94 -30.76 1.03
N ARG A 376 -14.10 -30.26 1.47
CA ARG A 376 -14.37 -28.84 1.68
C ARG A 376 -15.09 -28.65 3.01
N ALA A 377 -14.67 -27.67 3.79
CA ALA A 377 -15.29 -27.29 5.05
C ALA A 377 -15.44 -25.76 5.15
N GLY A 378 -16.62 -25.27 5.48
CA GLY A 378 -16.84 -23.89 5.92
C GLY A 378 -16.40 -23.67 7.37
N ALA A 379 -16.28 -22.40 7.79
CA ALA A 379 -15.86 -22.05 9.15
C ALA A 379 -16.69 -22.76 10.24
N ALA A 380 -18.02 -22.74 10.11
CA ALA A 380 -18.94 -23.35 11.08
C ALA A 380 -18.94 -24.90 11.08
N GLU A 381 -18.41 -25.53 10.04
CA GLU A 381 -18.39 -27.00 9.89
C GLU A 381 -17.18 -27.63 10.58
N LEU A 382 -16.17 -26.83 10.94
CA LEU A 382 -14.96 -27.28 11.60
C LEU A 382 -15.19 -27.48 13.09
N PHE A 383 -14.66 -28.57 13.64
CA PHE A 383 -14.64 -28.80 15.08
C PHE A 383 -13.36 -29.50 15.49
N SER A 384 -12.94 -29.30 16.74
CA SER A 384 -11.74 -29.95 17.26
C SER A 384 -12.00 -31.43 17.60
N PHE A 385 -11.07 -32.29 17.20
CA PHE A 385 -11.17 -33.74 17.38
C PHE A 385 -9.80 -34.35 17.69
N GLN A 386 -9.72 -35.16 18.74
CA GLN A 386 -8.53 -35.95 19.04
C GLN A 386 -8.47 -37.18 18.14
N TRP A 387 -7.36 -37.35 17.42
CA TRP A 387 -7.20 -38.51 16.57
C TRP A 387 -6.82 -39.74 17.41
N THR A 388 -7.69 -40.76 17.42
CA THR A 388 -7.45 -42.06 18.04
C THR A 388 -7.23 -43.11 16.95
N TYR A 389 -6.20 -43.95 17.10
CA TYR A 389 -5.94 -45.06 16.17
C TYR A 389 -6.94 -46.19 16.31
#